data_AF-A0A815KFQ4-F1
#
_entry.id   AF-A0A815KFQ4-F1
#
_cell.length_a   1.000
_cell.length_b   1.000
_cell.length_c   1.000
_cell.angle_alpha   90.00
_cell.angle_beta   90.00
_cell.angle_gamma   90.00
#
_symmetry.space_group_name_H-M   'P 1'
#
loop_
_entity.id
_entity.type
_entity.pdbx_description
1 polymer ?
#
loop_
_entity_poly.entity_id
_entity_poly.type
_entity_poly.pdbx_seq_one_letter_code
_entity_poly.pdbx_strand_id
1 'polypeptide(L)'
;MNINNKLKYFSPLPKCNQNNVNYLPIALAWCLMLLLRAHSSGIPSYSLQHHLRTASHTIDELKKDLYLELRNNDALKNNSTRFSIHIDQNAQHPNVSYVRSAVFAKILEIIRNSSYYTNDSTSACVHIAPVDTIDRDRRSKNGNYLYFIEQRLKFFPQWSDTNAIHLIFNHYTGTWPSYRRTLDFTLPSHYILASTSLTRSNYNCSSQLTFPLFHSDYPFYHFPSSSTSRTILLSFKGKSYEDVQHHRTFFHHLNNNNDIIIKFTDNDTNSDNKTEYIKLLEQSHFCLVPSGRRLYSYRFLEVLQYGCIPVITSNDDESLILPFSEIIDWSKSVIIYFNASYSLLPAYLRMIHSNQRHAMRKECTQIWSKYFSSIERIVLTALQILNDRFLSSSSSSSSFPVVY
;
A
#
# COMPACT_ATOMS: atom_id res chain seq x y z
N MET A 1 -13.09 28.69 6.00
CA MET A 1 -12.02 28.75 4.97
C MET A 1 -12.66 28.45 3.61
N ASN A 2 -12.46 29.27 2.56
CA ASN A 2 -13.01 29.02 1.20
C ASN A 2 -12.40 27.73 0.60
N ILE A 3 -13.17 26.93 -0.17
CA ILE A 3 -12.72 25.67 -0.79
C ILE A 3 -11.45 25.82 -1.63
N ASN A 4 -11.31 26.93 -2.37
CA ASN A 4 -10.12 27.20 -3.16
C ASN A 4 -8.87 27.36 -2.27
N ASN A 5 -9.05 27.80 -1.03
CA ASN A 5 -7.96 27.80 -0.05
C ASN A 5 -7.74 26.38 0.50
N LYS A 6 -8.79 25.61 0.83
CA LYS A 6 -8.65 24.21 1.30
C LYS A 6 -7.92 23.32 0.29
N LEU A 7 -8.28 23.37 -0.99
CA LEU A 7 -7.66 22.56 -2.05
C LEU A 7 -6.21 22.96 -2.32
N LYS A 8 -5.87 24.26 -2.20
CA LYS A 8 -4.47 24.70 -2.26
C LYS A 8 -3.63 23.95 -1.24
N TYR A 9 -4.19 23.63 -0.07
CA TYR A 9 -3.48 22.92 0.98
C TYR A 9 -3.23 21.43 0.71
N PHE A 10 -3.96 20.76 -0.19
CA PHE A 10 -3.72 19.33 -0.47
C PHE A 10 -2.87 19.15 -1.72
N SER A 11 -1.60 19.56 -1.67
CA SER A 11 -0.64 19.16 -2.69
C SER A 11 -0.08 17.76 -2.38
N PRO A 12 0.05 16.89 -3.39
CA PRO A 12 0.73 15.62 -3.19
C PRO A 12 2.16 15.80 -2.68
N LEU A 13 2.65 14.86 -1.88
CA LEU A 13 4.05 14.87 -1.47
C LEU A 13 4.98 14.75 -2.69
N PRO A 14 6.22 15.26 -2.66
CA PRO A 14 7.14 15.25 -3.81
C PRO A 14 7.37 13.86 -4.41
N LYS A 15 7.32 12.81 -3.57
CA LYS A 15 7.43 11.41 -3.99
C LYS A 15 6.19 10.86 -4.68
N CYS A 16 5.04 11.53 -4.63
CA CYS A 16 3.85 11.07 -5.35
C CYS A 16 4.14 10.92 -6.86
N ASN A 17 4.75 11.93 -7.47
CA ASN A 17 5.00 11.94 -8.91
C ASN A 17 6.27 11.16 -9.30
N GLN A 18 7.04 10.70 -8.31
CA GLN A 18 8.23 9.90 -8.57
C GLN A 18 7.80 8.46 -8.78
N ASN A 19 7.97 7.99 -10.03
CA ASN A 19 7.75 6.62 -10.50
C ASN A 19 8.72 5.61 -9.84
N ASN A 20 8.87 5.63 -8.51
CA ASN A 20 9.82 4.82 -7.78
C ASN A 20 9.22 3.45 -7.46
N VAL A 21 9.15 2.62 -8.50
CA VAL A 21 9.66 1.27 -8.34
C VAL A 21 10.70 1.12 -9.44
N ASN A 22 11.93 0.81 -9.06
CA ASN A 22 12.90 0.24 -9.99
C ASN A 22 12.30 -1.06 -10.54
N TYR A 23 11.53 -0.96 -11.62
CA TYR A 23 11.62 -2.01 -12.63
C TYR A 23 13.05 -1.87 -13.07
N LEU A 24 13.90 -2.79 -12.64
CA LEU A 24 14.89 -3.24 -13.60
C LEU A 24 14.05 -3.71 -14.78
N PRO A 25 13.98 -2.97 -15.90
CA PRO A 25 13.43 -3.58 -17.08
C PRO A 25 14.38 -4.74 -17.35
N ILE A 26 13.85 -5.76 -17.98
CA ILE A 26 14.61 -6.86 -18.57
C ILE A 26 15.89 -6.36 -19.30
N ALA A 27 15.97 -5.08 -19.68
CA ALA A 27 17.15 -4.28 -20.04
C ALA A 27 18.42 -4.46 -19.16
N LEU A 28 18.34 -4.64 -17.83
CA LEU A 28 19.55 -4.84 -17.01
C LEU A 28 19.98 -6.31 -16.96
N ALA A 29 19.04 -7.25 -17.07
CA ALA A 29 19.36 -8.65 -17.36
C ALA A 29 19.89 -8.80 -18.80
N TRP A 30 19.41 -7.99 -19.74
CA TRP A 30 19.94 -7.85 -21.10
C TRP A 30 21.31 -7.18 -21.13
N CYS A 31 21.57 -6.14 -20.32
CA CYS A 31 22.89 -5.55 -20.16
C CYS A 31 23.85 -6.53 -19.47
N LEU A 32 23.39 -7.34 -18.51
CA LEU A 32 24.21 -8.41 -17.91
C LEU A 32 24.52 -9.51 -18.94
N MET A 33 23.56 -9.89 -19.79
CA MET A 33 23.75 -10.84 -20.89
C MET A 33 24.64 -10.29 -22.00
N LEU A 34 24.56 -8.99 -22.31
CA LEU A 34 25.45 -8.27 -23.23
C LEU A 34 26.86 -8.11 -22.65
N LEU A 35 27.00 -7.89 -21.34
CA LEU A 35 28.28 -7.84 -20.64
C LEU A 35 28.92 -9.23 -20.53
N LEU A 36 28.14 -10.29 -20.36
CA LEU A 36 28.60 -11.68 -20.44
C LEU A 36 29.04 -12.04 -21.89
N ARG A 37 28.35 -11.49 -22.92
CA ARG A 37 28.79 -11.56 -24.33
C ARG A 37 30.03 -10.70 -24.62
N ALA A 38 30.19 -9.56 -23.95
CA ALA A 38 31.37 -8.70 -24.05
C ALA A 38 32.61 -9.32 -23.39
N HIS A 39 32.42 -10.11 -22.32
CA HIS A 39 33.49 -10.91 -21.70
C HIS A 39 33.95 -12.07 -22.60
N SER A 40 33.06 -12.62 -23.44
CA SER A 40 33.48 -13.54 -24.51
C SER A 40 34.19 -12.86 -25.69
N SER A 41 34.31 -11.52 -25.70
CA SER A 41 34.93 -10.74 -26.78
C SER A 41 36.09 -9.81 -26.34
N GLY A 42 36.60 -9.94 -25.10
CA GLY A 42 37.95 -9.48 -24.75
C GLY A 42 38.15 -7.99 -24.41
N ILE A 43 37.21 -7.32 -23.75
CA ILE A 43 37.40 -5.94 -23.26
C ILE A 43 38.06 -5.94 -21.85
N PRO A 44 39.10 -5.11 -21.56
CA PRO A 44 39.79 -5.10 -20.27
C PRO A 44 38.93 -4.57 -19.11
N SER A 45 38.98 -5.26 -17.96
CA SER A 45 38.14 -5.10 -16.77
C SER A 45 38.36 -3.83 -15.91
N TYR A 46 39.40 -3.04 -16.18
CA TYR A 46 39.79 -1.91 -15.32
C TYR A 46 38.96 -0.63 -15.55
N SER A 47 38.49 -0.39 -16.78
CA SER A 47 37.73 0.81 -17.16
C SER A 47 36.31 0.84 -16.57
N LEU A 48 35.69 -0.34 -16.42
CA LEU A 48 34.30 -0.49 -15.98
C LEU A 48 34.14 -0.26 -14.46
N GLN A 49 35.11 -0.70 -13.66
CA GLN A 49 35.08 -0.52 -12.20
C GLN A 49 35.23 0.95 -11.78
N HIS A 50 36.01 1.73 -12.53
CA HIS A 50 36.19 3.15 -12.25
C HIS A 50 34.89 3.92 -12.45
N HIS A 51 34.21 3.73 -13.59
CA HIS A 51 32.95 4.41 -13.91
C HIS A 51 31.79 4.06 -12.96
N LEU A 52 31.72 2.80 -12.50
CA LEU A 52 30.71 2.37 -11.53
C LEU A 52 30.94 2.97 -10.13
N ARG A 53 32.20 3.17 -9.72
CA ARG A 53 32.54 3.81 -8.44
C ARG A 53 32.22 5.30 -8.42
N THR A 54 32.50 6.03 -9.51
CA THR A 54 32.15 7.44 -9.62
C THR A 54 30.63 7.64 -9.57
N ALA A 55 29.86 6.84 -10.31
CA ALA A 55 28.40 6.92 -10.32
C ALA A 55 27.78 6.63 -8.92
N SER A 56 28.33 5.68 -8.16
CA SER A 56 27.87 5.39 -6.80
C SER A 56 28.14 6.55 -5.84
N HIS A 57 29.29 7.21 -5.94
CA HIS A 57 29.66 8.32 -5.07
C HIS A 57 28.77 9.55 -5.31
N THR A 58 28.48 9.88 -6.57
CA THR A 58 27.62 11.02 -6.92
C THR A 58 26.17 10.81 -6.43
N ILE A 59 25.68 9.57 -6.44
CA ILE A 59 24.34 9.23 -5.94
C ILE A 59 24.26 9.36 -4.41
N ASP A 60 25.32 9.02 -3.69
CA ASP A 60 25.32 9.10 -2.22
C ASP A 60 25.49 10.54 -1.70
N GLU A 61 26.16 11.43 -2.44
CA GLU A 61 26.16 12.87 -2.13
C GLU A 61 24.80 13.52 -2.37
N LEU A 62 24.17 13.26 -3.51
CA LEU A 62 22.83 13.80 -3.80
C LEU A 62 21.77 13.33 -2.78
N LYS A 63 21.91 12.13 -2.21
CA LYS A 63 21.04 11.65 -1.13
C LYS A 63 21.28 12.38 0.19
N LYS A 64 22.51 12.78 0.49
CA LYS A 64 22.86 13.53 1.70
C LYS A 64 22.29 14.94 1.66
N ASP A 65 22.40 15.60 0.52
CA ASP A 65 21.88 16.96 0.34
C ASP A 65 20.35 16.99 0.45
N LEU A 66 19.67 16.01 -0.16
CA LEU A 66 18.21 15.84 -0.03
C LEU A 66 17.78 15.53 1.42
N TYR A 67 18.60 14.83 2.20
CA TYR A 67 18.31 14.52 3.62
C TYR A 67 18.46 15.75 4.53
N LEU A 68 19.37 16.67 4.20
CA LEU A 68 19.60 17.90 4.94
C LEU A 68 18.50 18.93 4.68
N GLU A 69 17.98 19.02 3.46
CA GLU A 69 16.80 19.85 3.13
C GLU A 69 15.52 19.36 3.83
N LEU A 70 15.35 18.04 3.99
CA LEU A 70 14.21 17.46 4.71
C LEU A 70 14.26 17.73 6.22
N ARG A 71 15.46 17.80 6.82
CA ARG A 71 15.65 18.02 8.26
C ARG A 71 15.45 19.49 8.68
N ASN A 72 15.74 20.43 7.79
CA ASN A 72 15.59 21.86 8.09
C ASN A 72 14.13 22.35 8.04
N ASN A 73 13.21 21.57 7.45
CA ASN A 73 11.78 21.92 7.39
C ASN A 73 10.97 21.58 8.66
N ASP A 74 11.54 20.80 9.59
CA ASP A 74 10.84 20.42 10.83
C ASP A 74 10.86 21.52 11.91
N ALA A 75 11.64 22.60 11.74
CA ALA A 75 11.86 23.61 12.78
C ALA A 75 10.91 24.83 12.73
N LEU A 76 9.98 24.92 11.77
CA LEU A 76 9.12 26.10 11.55
C LEU A 76 7.60 25.88 11.75
N LYS A 77 7.17 24.76 12.35
CA LYS A 77 5.75 24.37 12.48
C LYS A 77 5.02 24.92 13.72
N ASN A 78 5.18 26.19 14.08
CA ASN A 78 4.56 26.74 15.29
C ASN A 78 3.49 27.83 15.10
N ASN A 79 2.89 28.00 13.91
CA ASN A 79 1.71 28.88 13.80
C ASN A 79 0.71 28.59 12.63
N SER A 80 0.71 27.39 12.04
CA SER A 80 -0.23 27.06 10.94
C SER A 80 -1.49 26.36 11.44
N THR A 81 -2.63 26.67 10.81
CA THR A 81 -3.90 25.95 10.96
C THR A 81 -3.68 24.44 10.98
N ARG A 82 -4.16 23.78 12.04
CA ARG A 82 -4.03 22.33 12.22
C ARG A 82 -4.97 21.59 11.27
N PHE A 83 -4.49 20.55 10.58
CA PHE A 83 -5.35 19.66 9.80
C PHE A 83 -6.40 19.01 10.71
N SER A 84 -7.67 19.12 10.34
CA SER A 84 -8.79 18.67 11.14
C SER A 84 -9.82 17.89 10.32
N ILE A 85 -10.46 16.91 10.95
CA ILE A 85 -11.43 15.99 10.35
C ILE A 85 -12.71 16.02 11.17
N HIS A 86 -13.84 16.20 10.50
CA HIS A 86 -15.15 16.06 11.09
C HIS A 86 -15.85 14.81 10.56
N ILE A 87 -16.58 14.11 11.44
CA ILE A 87 -17.44 12.98 11.05
C ILE A 87 -18.87 13.51 11.04
N ASP A 88 -19.50 13.52 9.86
CA ASP A 88 -20.78 14.19 9.64
C ASP A 88 -21.92 13.53 10.43
N GLN A 89 -22.91 14.35 10.79
CA GLN A 89 -24.11 13.90 11.48
C GLN A 89 -25.26 13.69 10.51
N ASN A 90 -26.09 12.69 10.77
CA ASN A 90 -27.30 12.44 9.99
C ASN A 90 -28.35 13.52 10.29
N ALA A 91 -28.70 14.32 9.28
CA ALA A 91 -29.59 15.48 9.44
C ALA A 91 -31.05 15.12 9.70
N GLN A 92 -31.52 13.93 9.31
CA GLN A 92 -32.91 13.51 9.52
C GLN A 92 -33.06 12.62 10.76
N HIS A 93 -32.03 11.81 11.06
CA HIS A 93 -32.06 10.84 12.14
C HIS A 93 -30.72 10.80 12.88
N PRO A 94 -30.42 11.80 13.73
CA PRO A 94 -29.15 11.86 14.45
C PRO A 94 -28.88 10.63 15.32
N ASN A 95 -29.92 9.91 15.73
CA ASN A 95 -29.84 8.72 16.59
C ASN A 95 -29.94 7.38 15.83
N VAL A 96 -30.13 7.37 14.50
CA VAL A 96 -30.20 6.10 13.75
C VAL A 96 -28.78 5.62 13.44
N SER A 97 -28.36 4.62 14.20
CA SER A 97 -27.12 3.88 13.91
C SER A 97 -27.41 2.77 12.92
N TYR A 98 -26.90 2.90 11.69
CA TYR A 98 -26.85 1.78 10.76
C TYR A 98 -25.77 0.80 11.20
N VAL A 99 -26.00 -0.50 10.97
CA VAL A 99 -24.97 -1.52 11.19
C VAL A 99 -23.80 -1.23 10.24
N ARG A 100 -22.62 -1.04 10.80
CA ARG A 100 -21.35 -0.82 10.08
C ARG A 100 -20.51 -2.08 10.20
N SER A 101 -19.65 -2.33 9.22
CA SER A 101 -18.62 -3.34 9.35
C SER A 101 -17.71 -3.01 10.52
N ALA A 102 -17.18 -4.05 11.17
CA ALA A 102 -16.23 -3.89 12.28
C ALA A 102 -14.98 -3.09 11.86
N VAL A 103 -14.56 -3.22 10.59
CA VAL A 103 -13.44 -2.43 10.04
C VAL A 103 -13.78 -0.95 10.03
N PHE A 104 -14.91 -0.55 9.43
CA PHE A 104 -15.27 0.85 9.32
C PHE A 104 -15.56 1.48 10.69
N ALA A 105 -16.20 0.73 11.60
CA ALA A 105 -16.43 1.18 12.97
C ALA A 105 -15.12 1.51 13.70
N LYS A 106 -14.11 0.62 13.62
CA LYS A 106 -12.78 0.85 14.19
C LYS A 106 -12.09 2.07 13.58
N ILE A 107 -12.17 2.25 12.25
CA ILE A 107 -11.60 3.43 11.57
C ILE A 107 -12.21 4.72 12.15
N LEU A 108 -13.54 4.80 12.25
CA LEU A 108 -14.20 5.99 12.81
C LEU A 108 -13.83 6.23 14.28
N GLU A 109 -13.74 5.18 15.09
CA GLU A 109 -13.32 5.27 16.49
C GLU A 109 -11.88 5.80 16.63
N ILE A 110 -10.93 5.25 15.86
CA ILE A 110 -9.54 5.72 15.83
C ILE A 110 -9.49 7.19 15.41
N ILE A 111 -10.27 7.60 14.40
CA ILE A 111 -10.31 8.99 13.97
C ILE A 111 -10.83 9.89 15.10
N ARG A 112 -11.95 9.54 15.76
CA ARG A 112 -12.49 10.32 16.89
C ARG A 112 -11.51 10.48 18.05
N ASN A 113 -10.74 9.42 18.34
CA ASN A 113 -9.75 9.43 19.41
C ASN A 113 -8.41 10.07 18.98
N SER A 114 -8.24 10.35 17.69
CA SER A 114 -7.03 10.97 17.16
C SER A 114 -7.01 12.47 17.39
N SER A 115 -5.81 13.01 17.37
CA SER A 115 -5.57 14.45 17.49
C SER A 115 -6.01 15.27 16.25
N TYR A 116 -6.54 14.62 15.21
CA TYR A 116 -7.06 15.27 14.01
C TYR A 116 -8.57 15.49 14.07
N TYR A 117 -9.28 14.90 15.02
CA TYR A 117 -10.73 15.05 15.11
C TYR A 117 -11.15 16.44 15.60
N THR A 118 -12.23 16.97 15.03
CA THR A 118 -12.92 18.18 15.52
C THR A 118 -14.43 17.95 15.60
N ASN A 119 -15.04 18.42 16.69
CA ASN A 119 -16.50 18.47 16.83
C ASN A 119 -17.12 19.62 16.02
N ASP A 120 -16.32 20.61 15.62
CA ASP A 120 -16.81 21.76 14.84
C ASP A 120 -16.65 21.49 13.34
N SER A 121 -17.78 21.20 12.69
CA SER A 121 -17.88 21.01 11.23
C SER A 121 -17.34 22.18 10.42
N THR A 122 -17.36 23.42 10.93
CA THR A 122 -16.95 24.62 10.18
C THR A 122 -15.42 24.79 10.15
N SER A 123 -14.75 24.32 11.21
CA SER A 123 -13.29 24.27 11.32
C SER A 123 -12.65 23.11 10.56
N ALA A 124 -13.44 22.14 10.08
CA ALA A 124 -12.95 20.91 9.47
C ALA A 124 -12.24 21.16 8.14
N CYS A 125 -11.04 20.61 7.97
CA CYS A 125 -10.37 20.55 6.67
C CYS A 125 -11.06 19.54 5.75
N VAL A 126 -11.44 18.39 6.31
CA VAL A 126 -12.03 17.24 5.60
C VAL A 126 -13.20 16.66 6.39
N HIS A 127 -14.20 16.17 5.67
CA HIS A 127 -15.40 15.54 6.18
C HIS A 127 -15.39 14.03 5.95
N ILE A 128 -16.08 13.28 6.81
CA ILE A 128 -16.33 11.85 6.62
C ILE A 128 -17.82 11.63 6.84
N ALA A 129 -18.53 11.26 5.77
CA ALA A 129 -19.86 10.68 5.90
C ALA A 129 -19.73 9.31 6.59
N PRO A 130 -20.41 9.05 7.72
CA PRO A 130 -20.32 7.77 8.45
C PRO A 130 -21.13 6.64 7.78
N VAL A 131 -21.01 6.53 6.47
CA VAL A 131 -21.62 5.53 5.57
C VAL A 131 -20.54 4.54 5.15
N ASP A 132 -20.76 3.25 5.45
CA ASP A 132 -19.76 2.22 5.21
C ASP A 132 -19.54 1.97 3.70
N THR A 133 -18.33 2.26 3.25
CA THR A 133 -17.86 2.12 1.88
C THR A 133 -16.70 1.12 1.73
N ILE A 134 -16.31 0.45 2.83
CA ILE A 134 -15.16 -0.44 2.86
C ILE A 134 -15.37 -1.64 1.93
N ASP A 135 -16.54 -2.27 2.01
CA ASP A 135 -16.88 -3.50 1.32
C ASP A 135 -18.02 -3.25 0.33
N ARG A 136 -17.68 -3.14 -0.95
CA ARG A 136 -18.67 -3.00 -2.04
C ARG A 136 -18.81 -4.30 -2.85
N ASP A 137 -18.60 -5.46 -2.19
CA ASP A 137 -18.83 -6.79 -2.73
C ASP A 137 -20.16 -7.37 -2.22
N ARG A 138 -21.17 -7.41 -3.10
CA ARG A 138 -22.51 -7.93 -2.77
C ARG A 138 -22.53 -9.40 -2.32
N ARG A 139 -21.46 -10.16 -2.54
CA ARG A 139 -21.34 -11.58 -2.12
C ARG A 139 -20.66 -11.73 -0.76
N SER A 140 -20.24 -10.64 -0.10
CA SER A 140 -19.61 -10.70 1.21
C SER A 140 -20.56 -11.28 2.26
N LYS A 141 -20.20 -12.46 2.80
CA LYS A 141 -21.05 -13.32 3.64
C LYS A 141 -21.44 -12.75 5.01
N ASN A 142 -20.93 -11.58 5.37
CA ASN A 142 -21.11 -10.98 6.70
C ASN A 142 -22.04 -9.75 6.70
N GLY A 143 -22.76 -9.48 5.60
CA GLY A 143 -23.66 -8.32 5.51
C GLY A 143 -22.93 -6.96 5.49
N ASN A 144 -21.62 -6.96 5.26
CA ASN A 144 -20.82 -5.73 5.18
C ASN A 144 -21.20 -4.86 3.97
N TYR A 145 -21.82 -5.45 2.95
CA TYR A 145 -22.27 -4.71 1.78
C TYR A 145 -23.49 -3.85 2.11
N LEU A 146 -23.31 -2.53 2.01
CA LEU A 146 -24.38 -1.58 2.29
C LEU A 146 -25.23 -1.29 1.04
N TYR A 147 -26.50 -1.68 1.07
CA TYR A 147 -27.45 -1.35 0.01
C TYR A 147 -27.91 0.12 0.06
N PHE A 148 -28.32 0.64 -1.10
CA PHE A 148 -28.90 1.98 -1.27
C PHE A 148 -28.01 3.13 -0.76
N ILE A 149 -26.71 3.02 -1.04
CA ILE A 149 -25.72 3.97 -0.51
C ILE A 149 -26.00 5.42 -0.91
N GLU A 150 -26.39 5.67 -2.16
CA GLU A 150 -26.72 7.03 -2.63
C GLU A 150 -27.91 7.64 -1.87
N GLN A 151 -28.92 6.82 -1.52
CA GLN A 151 -30.06 7.29 -0.74
C GLN A 151 -29.64 7.64 0.69
N ARG A 152 -28.70 6.88 1.27
CA ARG A 152 -28.17 7.13 2.60
C ARG A 152 -27.29 8.38 2.65
N LEU A 153 -26.47 8.60 1.62
CA LEU A 153 -25.57 9.76 1.55
C LEU A 153 -26.32 11.09 1.47
N LYS A 154 -27.56 11.10 0.93
CA LYS A 154 -28.43 12.29 0.92
C LYS A 154 -28.79 12.83 2.31
N PHE A 155 -28.65 12.02 3.37
CA PHE A 155 -28.94 12.46 4.73
C PHE A 155 -27.78 13.22 5.41
N PHE A 156 -26.67 13.41 4.70
CA PHE A 156 -25.50 14.14 5.19
C PHE A 156 -25.34 15.42 4.35
N PRO A 157 -25.79 16.60 4.85
CA PRO A 157 -25.79 17.84 4.07
C PRO A 157 -24.42 18.19 3.48
N GLN A 158 -23.35 17.94 4.23
CA GLN A 158 -21.97 18.16 3.82
C GLN A 158 -21.58 17.33 2.59
N TRP A 159 -22.20 16.17 2.35
CA TRP A 159 -21.94 15.34 1.17
C TRP A 159 -22.29 16.05 -0.15
N SER A 160 -23.31 16.91 -0.12
CA SER A 160 -23.72 17.71 -1.28
C SER A 160 -23.11 19.12 -1.29
N ASP A 161 -22.35 19.49 -0.27
CA ASP A 161 -21.64 20.77 -0.23
C ASP A 161 -20.42 20.74 -1.16
N THR A 162 -20.44 21.60 -2.18
CA THR A 162 -19.34 21.74 -3.13
C THR A 162 -18.08 22.31 -2.49
N ASN A 163 -18.17 22.89 -1.29
CA ASN A 163 -17.04 23.40 -0.50
C ASN A 163 -16.49 22.41 0.54
N ALA A 164 -17.06 21.21 0.64
CA ALA A 164 -16.57 20.15 1.50
C ALA A 164 -15.67 19.18 0.73
N ILE A 165 -14.56 18.78 1.35
CA ILE A 165 -13.71 17.68 0.86
C ILE A 165 -14.04 16.45 1.68
N HIS A 166 -14.35 15.33 1.04
CA HIS A 166 -14.72 14.09 1.74
C HIS A 166 -13.61 13.03 1.72
N LEU A 167 -13.23 12.51 2.88
CA LEU A 167 -12.35 11.33 2.99
C LEU A 167 -13.19 10.05 2.97
N ILE A 168 -12.91 9.19 2.01
CA ILE A 168 -13.62 7.94 1.76
C ILE A 168 -12.63 6.79 1.87
N PHE A 169 -12.97 5.74 2.62
CA PHE A 169 -12.15 4.53 2.76
C PHE A 169 -12.79 3.38 1.99
N ASN A 170 -12.02 2.70 1.14
CA ASN A 170 -12.52 1.57 0.37
C ASN A 170 -11.49 0.45 0.30
N HIS A 171 -11.91 -0.78 0.61
CA HIS A 171 -11.08 -1.98 0.42
C HIS A 171 -11.30 -2.67 -0.92
N TYR A 172 -12.50 -2.68 -1.49
CA TYR A 172 -12.75 -3.23 -2.83
C TYR A 172 -14.13 -2.87 -3.36
N THR A 173 -14.19 -2.64 -4.68
CA THR A 173 -15.44 -2.43 -5.41
C THR A 173 -15.78 -3.56 -6.37
N GLY A 174 -17.07 -3.89 -6.45
CA GLY A 174 -17.58 -4.91 -7.35
C GLY A 174 -17.58 -6.29 -6.71
N THR A 175 -17.87 -7.29 -7.53
CA THR A 175 -18.06 -8.67 -7.11
C THR A 175 -17.39 -9.56 -8.12
N TRP A 176 -16.80 -10.67 -7.66
CA TRP A 176 -16.28 -11.69 -8.56
C TRP A 176 -17.34 -12.08 -9.62
N PRO A 177 -17.01 -12.19 -10.92
CA PRO A 177 -15.67 -12.10 -11.52
C PRO A 177 -15.17 -10.70 -11.91
N SER A 178 -15.92 -9.65 -11.64
CA SER A 178 -15.63 -8.28 -12.09
C SER A 178 -15.47 -7.33 -10.90
N TYR A 179 -14.28 -7.35 -10.30
CA TYR A 179 -13.88 -6.29 -9.39
C TYR A 179 -13.49 -5.04 -10.18
N ARG A 180 -13.88 -3.88 -9.66
CA ARG A 180 -13.70 -2.57 -10.26
C ARG A 180 -12.76 -1.73 -9.39
N ARG A 181 -12.03 -0.82 -10.03
CA ARG A 181 -11.14 0.13 -9.36
C ARG A 181 -11.84 1.45 -9.01
N THR A 182 -13.01 1.69 -9.59
CA THR A 182 -13.89 2.82 -9.31
C THR A 182 -14.99 2.42 -8.34
N LEU A 183 -15.49 3.38 -7.57
CA LEU A 183 -16.66 3.20 -6.70
C LEU A 183 -17.95 3.07 -7.51
N ASP A 184 -18.95 2.39 -6.94
CA ASP A 184 -20.22 2.06 -7.58
C ASP A 184 -21.36 3.05 -7.27
N PHE A 185 -20.99 4.26 -6.86
CA PHE A 185 -21.90 5.36 -6.52
C PHE A 185 -21.28 6.70 -6.88
N THR A 186 -22.11 7.73 -6.95
CA THR A 186 -21.68 9.10 -7.30
C THR A 186 -20.82 9.71 -6.19
N LEU A 187 -19.58 10.08 -6.53
CA LEU A 187 -18.64 10.78 -5.65
C LEU A 187 -19.00 12.27 -5.50
N PRO A 188 -18.69 12.90 -4.36
CA PRO A 188 -18.90 14.34 -4.18
C PRO A 188 -17.89 15.14 -5.02
N SER A 189 -18.13 16.44 -5.16
CA SER A 189 -17.29 17.31 -6.02
C SER A 189 -15.81 17.30 -5.63
N HIS A 190 -15.51 17.23 -4.33
CA HIS A 190 -14.14 17.12 -3.82
C HIS A 190 -14.03 15.94 -2.85
N TYR A 191 -13.07 15.07 -3.10
CA TYR A 191 -12.86 13.89 -2.27
C TYR A 191 -11.38 13.50 -2.19
N ILE A 192 -11.07 12.74 -1.15
CA ILE A 192 -9.85 11.98 -0.97
C ILE A 192 -10.26 10.52 -0.82
N LEU A 193 -9.87 9.67 -1.75
CA LEU A 193 -10.17 8.25 -1.72
C LEU A 193 -8.96 7.47 -1.20
N ALA A 194 -9.05 6.97 0.03
CA ALA A 194 -8.12 5.98 0.58
C ALA A 194 -8.52 4.58 0.06
N SER A 195 -7.74 4.04 -0.88
CA SER A 195 -8.10 2.81 -1.62
C SER A 195 -6.94 1.84 -1.77
N THR A 196 -7.28 0.56 -1.79
CA THR A 196 -6.37 -0.59 -2.00
C THR A 196 -6.13 -0.92 -3.47
N SER A 197 -7.00 -0.44 -4.37
CA SER A 197 -7.13 -0.93 -5.75
C SER A 197 -6.57 0.06 -6.78
N LEU A 198 -5.60 0.87 -6.36
CA LEU A 198 -4.98 1.91 -7.17
C LEU A 198 -3.82 1.34 -7.99
N THR A 199 -3.76 1.72 -9.26
CA THR A 199 -2.74 1.35 -10.23
C THR A 199 -2.09 2.60 -10.79
N ARG A 200 -0.93 2.44 -11.44
CA ARG A 200 -0.27 3.58 -12.10
C ARG A 200 -1.13 4.28 -13.15
N SER A 201 -2.01 3.54 -13.83
CA SER A 201 -2.89 4.08 -14.87
C SER A 201 -4.03 4.93 -14.31
N ASN A 202 -4.44 4.72 -13.06
CA ASN A 202 -5.62 5.37 -12.48
C ASN A 202 -5.36 6.20 -11.22
N TYR A 203 -4.10 6.26 -10.76
CA TYR A 203 -3.74 6.94 -9.54
C TYR A 203 -3.65 8.45 -9.74
N ASN A 204 -4.50 9.19 -9.04
CA ASN A 204 -4.42 10.63 -8.89
C ASN A 204 -4.16 10.98 -7.43
N CYS A 205 -2.92 11.30 -7.09
CA CYS A 205 -2.57 11.55 -5.70
C CYS A 205 -3.07 12.86 -5.11
N SER A 206 -3.62 13.78 -5.91
CA SER A 206 -4.29 14.95 -5.34
C SER A 206 -5.61 14.57 -4.66
N SER A 207 -6.27 13.50 -5.13
CA SER A 207 -7.58 13.04 -4.63
C SER A 207 -7.60 11.59 -4.18
N GLN A 208 -6.45 10.91 -4.12
CA GLN A 208 -6.37 9.51 -3.71
C GLN A 208 -5.16 9.26 -2.81
N LEU A 209 -5.30 8.25 -1.95
CA LEU A 209 -4.28 7.77 -1.04
C LEU A 209 -4.23 6.24 -1.12
N THR A 210 -3.04 5.68 -1.33
CA THR A 210 -2.84 4.23 -1.34
C THR A 210 -2.96 3.68 0.06
N PHE A 211 -3.90 2.75 0.26
CA PHE A 211 -4.30 2.25 1.57
C PHE A 211 -4.19 0.72 1.62
N PRO A 212 -3.79 0.09 2.74
CA PRO A 212 -3.63 -1.34 2.80
C PRO A 212 -4.96 -2.06 3.00
N LEU A 213 -5.03 -3.31 2.53
CA LEU A 213 -6.17 -4.20 2.75
C LEU A 213 -5.97 -4.97 4.08
N PHE A 214 -6.90 -4.84 5.02
CA PHE A 214 -6.88 -5.55 6.32
C PHE A 214 -8.27 -6.01 6.76
N HIS A 215 -8.32 -7.07 7.55
CA HIS A 215 -9.54 -7.59 8.14
C HIS A 215 -9.83 -6.95 9.50
N SER A 216 -11.05 -7.15 10.03
CA SER A 216 -11.45 -6.60 11.33
C SER A 216 -10.56 -7.06 12.47
N ASP A 217 -10.00 -8.26 12.39
CA ASP A 217 -9.28 -8.91 13.49
C ASP A 217 -7.76 -8.75 13.33
N TYR A 218 -7.34 -7.81 12.48
CA TYR A 218 -5.93 -7.54 12.21
C TYR A 218 -5.24 -6.80 13.38
N PRO A 219 -3.99 -7.17 13.74
CA PRO A 219 -3.19 -8.26 13.17
C PRO A 219 -3.67 -9.63 13.66
N PHE A 220 -3.70 -10.61 12.75
CA PHE A 220 -4.24 -11.95 13.02
C PHE A 220 -3.39 -12.83 13.95
N TYR A 221 -2.13 -12.44 14.15
CA TYR A 221 -1.11 -13.28 14.76
C TYR A 221 -0.23 -12.50 15.72
N HIS A 222 0.31 -13.21 16.71
CA HIS A 222 1.36 -12.70 17.59
C HIS A 222 2.66 -12.42 16.84
N PHE A 223 3.55 -11.67 17.48
CA PHE A 223 4.85 -11.31 16.90
C PHE A 223 5.67 -12.56 16.57
N PRO A 224 6.38 -12.57 15.42
CA PRO A 224 7.26 -13.67 15.04
C PRO A 224 8.32 -13.92 16.11
N SER A 225 8.66 -15.20 16.32
CA SER A 225 9.79 -15.56 17.18
C SER A 225 11.11 -15.04 16.57
N SER A 226 12.01 -14.50 17.40
CA SER A 226 13.22 -13.80 16.95
C SER A 226 14.31 -14.72 16.36
N SER A 227 14.11 -16.03 16.31
CA SER A 227 15.19 -17.01 16.11
C SER A 227 14.84 -18.19 15.20
N THR A 228 14.23 -17.97 14.04
CA THR A 228 14.08 -19.03 13.04
C THR A 228 15.15 -18.92 11.96
N SER A 229 15.98 -19.97 11.82
CA SER A 229 16.77 -20.17 10.62
C SER A 229 15.82 -20.36 9.44
N ARG A 230 15.93 -19.52 8.42
CA ARG A 230 15.12 -19.63 7.21
C ARG A 230 15.78 -20.62 6.26
N THR A 231 15.07 -21.69 5.93
CA THR A 231 15.57 -22.78 5.07
C THR A 231 14.80 -22.85 3.76
N ILE A 232 13.55 -22.38 3.74
CA ILE A 232 12.70 -22.38 2.54
C ILE A 232 13.07 -21.15 1.71
N LEU A 233 13.31 -21.34 0.41
CA LEU A 233 13.54 -20.25 -0.53
C LEU A 233 12.25 -19.46 -0.76
N LEU A 234 11.19 -20.14 -1.22
CA LEU A 234 9.92 -19.52 -1.61
C LEU A 234 8.74 -20.32 -1.05
N SER A 235 7.73 -19.64 -0.52
CA SER A 235 6.49 -20.31 -0.14
C SER A 235 5.21 -19.59 -0.59
N PHE A 236 4.14 -20.37 -0.64
CA PHE A 236 2.77 -19.88 -0.77
C PHE A 236 1.82 -20.84 -0.04
N LYS A 237 0.87 -20.28 0.70
CA LYS A 237 -0.31 -21.02 1.14
C LYS A 237 -1.56 -20.18 0.94
N GLY A 238 -2.60 -20.75 0.33
CA GLY A 238 -3.85 -20.05 0.11
C GLY A 238 -4.92 -20.88 -0.56
N LYS A 239 -6.11 -20.29 -0.70
CA LYS A 239 -7.23 -20.98 -1.36
C LYS A 239 -6.97 -21.25 -2.83
N SER A 240 -7.32 -22.46 -3.26
CA SER A 240 -7.45 -22.79 -4.68
C SER A 240 -8.83 -22.35 -5.14
N TYR A 241 -8.90 -21.40 -6.06
CA TYR A 241 -10.13 -21.06 -6.76
C TYR A 241 -10.07 -21.67 -8.16
N GLU A 242 -11.09 -22.46 -8.53
CA GLU A 242 -11.16 -23.14 -9.83
C GLU A 242 -11.11 -22.16 -11.01
N ASP A 243 -11.63 -20.96 -10.83
CA ASP A 243 -11.74 -19.90 -11.82
C ASP A 243 -10.54 -18.94 -11.86
N VAL A 244 -9.48 -19.23 -11.08
CA VAL A 244 -8.17 -18.57 -11.14
C VAL A 244 -7.10 -19.60 -11.57
N GLN A 245 -7.48 -20.48 -12.51
CA GLN A 245 -6.74 -21.69 -12.88
C GLN A 245 -5.35 -21.42 -13.43
N HIS A 246 -5.15 -20.32 -14.17
CA HIS A 246 -3.88 -20.00 -14.81
C HIS A 246 -2.73 -19.86 -13.79
N HIS A 247 -2.90 -19.07 -12.73
CA HIS A 247 -1.89 -18.96 -11.66
C HIS A 247 -1.69 -20.26 -10.91
N ARG A 248 -2.77 -21.01 -10.67
CA ARG A 248 -2.73 -22.28 -9.93
C ARG A 248 -1.84 -23.30 -10.62
N THR A 249 -2.01 -23.49 -11.93
CA THR A 249 -1.21 -24.46 -12.69
C THR A 249 0.27 -24.11 -12.63
N PHE A 250 0.64 -22.84 -12.85
CA PHE A 250 2.04 -22.43 -12.78
C PHE A 250 2.63 -22.57 -11.38
N PHE A 251 1.95 -22.08 -10.34
CA PHE A 251 2.46 -22.19 -8.97
C PHE A 251 2.53 -23.64 -8.50
N HIS A 252 1.61 -24.51 -8.93
CA HIS A 252 1.68 -25.93 -8.63
C HIS A 252 2.97 -26.56 -9.19
N HIS A 253 3.39 -26.19 -10.41
CA HIS A 253 4.63 -26.69 -11.01
C HIS A 253 5.91 -26.10 -10.39
N LEU A 254 5.83 -25.00 -9.66
CA LEU A 254 6.97 -24.48 -8.90
C LEU A 254 7.26 -25.29 -7.63
N ASN A 255 6.26 -25.99 -7.10
CA ASN A 255 6.40 -26.77 -5.88
C ASN A 255 7.38 -27.92 -6.07
N ASN A 256 8.44 -27.96 -5.27
CA ASN A 256 9.40 -29.07 -5.27
C ASN A 256 9.47 -29.82 -3.93
N ASN A 257 8.64 -29.44 -2.95
CA ASN A 257 8.59 -30.03 -1.61
C ASN A 257 9.94 -30.01 -0.85
N ASN A 258 10.88 -29.15 -1.27
CA ASN A 258 12.19 -29.00 -0.64
C ASN A 258 12.41 -27.54 -0.21
N ASP A 259 12.90 -26.68 -1.11
CA ASP A 259 13.11 -25.25 -0.85
C ASP A 259 12.01 -24.37 -1.44
N ILE A 260 11.06 -24.92 -2.19
CA ILE A 260 9.89 -24.22 -2.71
C ILE A 260 8.62 -24.97 -2.32
N ILE A 261 7.83 -24.35 -1.43
CA ILE A 261 6.64 -24.97 -0.83
C ILE A 261 5.38 -24.20 -1.22
N ILE A 262 4.57 -24.78 -2.10
CA ILE A 262 3.30 -24.20 -2.56
C ILE A 262 2.16 -25.11 -2.12
N LYS A 263 1.27 -24.60 -1.27
CA LYS A 263 0.14 -25.35 -0.72
C LYS A 263 -1.18 -24.65 -1.04
N PHE A 264 -2.10 -25.39 -1.64
CA PHE A 264 -3.46 -24.93 -1.81
C PHE A 264 -4.36 -25.57 -0.76
N THR A 265 -5.29 -24.81 -0.19
CA THR A 265 -6.28 -25.31 0.78
C THR A 265 -7.69 -25.02 0.29
N ASP A 266 -8.61 -25.93 0.53
CA ASP A 266 -10.03 -25.70 0.26
C ASP A 266 -10.75 -25.11 1.49
N ASN A 267 -10.16 -25.25 2.70
CA ASN A 267 -10.77 -24.84 3.98
C ASN A 267 -9.76 -24.10 4.91
N ASP A 268 -9.98 -22.81 5.14
CA ASP A 268 -9.13 -21.96 6.00
C ASP A 268 -9.44 -22.10 7.51
N THR A 269 -10.49 -22.83 7.89
CA THR A 269 -11.01 -22.83 9.27
C THR A 269 -10.28 -23.78 10.23
N ASN A 270 -9.37 -24.64 9.75
CA ASN A 270 -8.64 -25.55 10.64
C ASN A 270 -7.46 -24.84 11.34
N SER A 271 -7.34 -25.00 12.66
CA SER A 271 -6.23 -24.46 13.47
C SER A 271 -4.85 -24.98 13.02
N ASP A 272 -4.78 -26.21 12.51
CA ASP A 272 -3.57 -26.77 11.93
C ASP A 272 -3.14 -26.01 10.67
N ASN A 273 -4.12 -25.59 9.86
CA ASN A 273 -3.86 -24.81 8.66
C ASN A 273 -3.25 -23.45 8.98
N LYS A 274 -3.72 -22.82 10.06
CA LYS A 274 -3.21 -21.56 10.59
C LYS A 274 -1.77 -21.71 11.09
N THR A 275 -1.49 -22.74 11.90
CA THR A 275 -0.16 -23.01 12.45
C THR A 275 0.87 -23.29 11.36
N GLU A 276 0.49 -24.11 10.37
CA GLU A 276 1.37 -24.40 9.23
C GLU A 276 1.65 -23.14 8.39
N TYR A 277 0.65 -22.28 8.19
CA TYR A 277 0.85 -21.03 7.45
C TYR A 277 1.87 -20.13 8.14
N ILE A 278 1.75 -19.94 9.46
CA ILE A 278 2.71 -19.17 10.26
C ILE A 278 4.13 -19.75 10.12
N LYS A 279 4.29 -21.07 10.24
CA LYS A 279 5.59 -21.75 10.07
C LYS A 279 6.20 -21.46 8.70
N LEU A 280 5.40 -21.48 7.63
CA LEU A 280 5.88 -21.12 6.30
C LEU A 280 6.38 -19.66 6.26
N LEU A 281 5.63 -18.71 6.83
CA LEU A 281 6.04 -17.31 6.90
C LEU A 281 7.34 -17.11 7.70
N GLU A 282 7.52 -17.85 8.80
CA GLU A 282 8.72 -17.78 9.65
C GLU A 282 9.95 -18.42 9.01
N GLN A 283 9.78 -19.49 8.22
CA GLN A 283 10.88 -20.29 7.66
C GLN A 283 11.27 -19.92 6.23
N SER A 284 10.46 -19.12 5.53
CA SER A 284 10.68 -18.77 4.13
C SER A 284 11.45 -17.47 3.94
N HIS A 285 12.39 -17.42 3.01
CA HIS A 285 13.03 -16.16 2.62
C HIS A 285 12.06 -15.26 1.85
N PHE A 286 11.33 -15.85 0.92
CA PHE A 286 10.41 -15.18 0.02
C PHE A 286 9.01 -15.79 0.14
N CYS A 287 7.97 -14.96 0.01
CA CYS A 287 6.59 -15.43 0.03
C CYS A 287 5.84 -14.85 -1.17
N LEU A 288 5.20 -15.71 -1.95
CA LEU A 288 4.37 -15.27 -3.07
C LEU A 288 3.14 -14.52 -2.55
N VAL A 289 2.88 -13.37 -3.15
CA VAL A 289 1.69 -12.55 -2.93
C VAL A 289 0.98 -12.34 -4.26
N PRO A 290 0.40 -13.40 -4.84
CA PRO A 290 -0.35 -13.27 -6.08
C PRO A 290 -1.69 -12.58 -5.82
N SER A 291 -2.17 -11.87 -6.84
CA SER A 291 -3.58 -11.46 -6.90
C SER A 291 -4.48 -12.70 -6.90
N GLY A 292 -5.55 -12.68 -6.12
CA GLY A 292 -6.56 -13.74 -6.12
C GLY A 292 -7.74 -13.35 -7.01
N ARG A 293 -8.95 -13.76 -6.62
CA ARG A 293 -10.19 -13.21 -7.21
C ARG A 293 -10.29 -11.68 -7.05
N ARG A 294 -9.66 -11.12 -6.01
CA ARG A 294 -9.59 -9.67 -5.73
C ARG A 294 -8.28 -9.09 -6.23
N LEU A 295 -8.30 -7.77 -6.43
CA LEU A 295 -7.16 -6.99 -6.91
C LEU A 295 -6.00 -6.90 -5.90
N TYR A 296 -6.27 -7.03 -4.61
CA TYR A 296 -5.27 -6.97 -3.55
C TYR A 296 -5.42 -8.14 -2.56
N SER A 297 -4.33 -8.49 -1.86
CA SER A 297 -4.31 -9.62 -0.94
C SER A 297 -3.96 -9.20 0.49
N TYR A 298 -4.75 -9.65 1.47
CA TYR A 298 -4.43 -9.50 2.90
C TYR A 298 -3.07 -10.09 3.27
N ARG A 299 -2.62 -11.09 2.50
CA ARG A 299 -1.31 -11.75 2.64
C ARG A 299 -0.16 -10.75 2.58
N PHE A 300 -0.30 -9.63 1.88
CA PHE A 300 0.77 -8.64 1.77
C PHE A 300 1.24 -8.16 3.14
N LEU A 301 0.31 -7.82 4.05
CA LEU A 301 0.65 -7.35 5.39
C LEU A 301 1.19 -8.47 6.28
N GLU A 302 0.64 -9.68 6.16
CA GLU A 302 1.08 -10.86 6.92
C GLU A 302 2.53 -11.23 6.56
N VAL A 303 2.87 -11.22 5.28
CA VAL A 303 4.22 -11.52 4.81
C VAL A 303 5.23 -10.50 5.34
N LEU A 304 4.87 -9.21 5.34
CA LEU A 304 5.68 -8.15 5.95
C LEU A 304 5.85 -8.33 7.47
N GLN A 305 4.78 -8.67 8.18
CA GLN A 305 4.79 -8.91 9.64
C GLN A 305 5.86 -9.93 10.03
N TYR A 306 5.97 -11.01 9.26
CA TYR A 306 6.90 -12.09 9.52
C TYR A 306 8.28 -11.88 8.89
N GLY A 307 8.53 -10.74 8.23
CA GLY A 307 9.79 -10.47 7.52
C GLY A 307 10.08 -11.48 6.40
N CYS A 308 9.06 -12.15 5.89
CA CYS A 308 9.19 -12.90 4.65
C CYS A 308 9.14 -11.88 3.51
N ILE A 309 10.06 -11.91 2.56
CA ILE A 309 10.14 -10.88 1.51
C ILE A 309 8.97 -11.09 0.53
N PRO A 310 8.04 -10.14 0.35
CA PRO A 310 6.94 -10.28 -0.59
C PRO A 310 7.44 -10.39 -2.03
N VAL A 311 6.98 -11.42 -2.73
CA VAL A 311 7.12 -11.57 -4.18
C VAL A 311 5.75 -11.36 -4.80
N ILE A 312 5.53 -10.15 -5.30
CA ILE A 312 4.27 -9.76 -5.94
C ILE A 312 4.32 -10.19 -7.40
N THR A 313 3.32 -10.96 -7.79
CA THR A 313 3.12 -11.43 -9.15
C THR A 313 1.74 -10.99 -9.61
N SER A 314 1.62 -10.29 -10.73
CA SER A 314 0.33 -10.09 -11.39
C SER A 314 0.46 -10.33 -12.88
N ASN A 315 -0.64 -10.80 -13.48
CA ASN A 315 -0.72 -11.06 -14.91
C ASN A 315 -1.26 -9.84 -15.68
N ASP A 316 -1.76 -8.83 -14.97
CA ASP A 316 -2.31 -7.65 -15.59
C ASP A 316 -1.17 -6.67 -15.87
N ASP A 317 -1.16 -6.05 -17.05
CA ASP A 317 -0.27 -4.95 -17.45
C ASP A 317 -0.33 -3.72 -16.51
N GLU A 318 -1.15 -3.78 -15.46
CA GLU A 318 -1.37 -2.71 -14.52
C GLU A 318 -0.63 -2.98 -13.20
N SER A 319 0.48 -2.27 -13.01
CA SER A 319 1.17 -2.28 -11.72
C SER A 319 0.31 -1.62 -10.65
N LEU A 320 -0.15 -2.43 -9.68
CA LEU A 320 -0.68 -1.96 -8.41
C LEU A 320 0.33 -1.04 -7.73
N ILE A 321 -0.16 0.01 -7.08
CA ILE A 321 0.64 0.86 -6.22
C ILE A 321 0.50 0.35 -4.79
N LEU A 322 1.64 0.14 -4.14
CA LEU A 322 1.64 -0.41 -2.78
C LEU A 322 1.20 0.65 -1.76
N PRO A 323 0.61 0.21 -0.63
CA PRO A 323 0.12 1.11 0.42
C PRO A 323 1.16 2.13 0.85
N PHE A 324 0.74 3.39 1.02
CA PHE A 324 1.60 4.47 1.48
C PHE A 324 2.89 4.67 0.68
N SER A 325 2.88 4.40 -0.64
CA SER A 325 4.05 4.56 -1.53
C SER A 325 4.64 5.98 -1.57
N GLU A 326 3.91 7.00 -1.10
CA GLU A 326 4.45 8.36 -0.95
C GLU A 326 5.52 8.48 0.14
N ILE A 327 5.47 7.63 1.16
CA ILE A 327 6.40 7.68 2.30
C ILE A 327 7.22 6.40 2.46
N ILE A 328 6.84 5.31 1.77
CA ILE A 328 7.54 4.03 1.79
C ILE A 328 8.24 3.79 0.46
N ASP A 329 9.56 3.59 0.52
CA ASP A 329 10.35 3.11 -0.61
C ASP A 329 10.30 1.58 -0.67
N TRP A 330 9.33 1.07 -1.42
CA TRP A 330 9.09 -0.36 -1.56
C TRP A 330 10.20 -1.11 -2.29
N SER A 331 11.05 -0.43 -3.07
CA SER A 331 12.15 -1.08 -3.82
C SER A 331 13.16 -1.81 -2.93
N LYS A 332 13.18 -1.51 -1.63
CA LYS A 332 14.08 -2.10 -0.63
C LYS A 332 13.51 -3.31 0.09
N SER A 333 12.21 -3.59 -0.05
CA SER A 333 11.51 -4.59 0.77
C SER A 333 10.64 -5.56 -0.02
N VAL A 334 10.32 -5.28 -1.29
CA VAL A 334 9.51 -6.17 -2.12
C VAL A 334 10.22 -6.57 -3.41
N ILE A 335 9.86 -7.75 -3.92
CA ILE A 335 10.17 -8.18 -5.28
C ILE A 335 8.90 -8.05 -6.09
N ILE A 336 8.97 -7.25 -7.13
CA ILE A 336 7.90 -7.10 -8.09
C ILE A 336 8.30 -7.93 -9.34
N TYR A 337 7.60 -9.03 -9.58
CA TYR A 337 7.92 -9.98 -10.65
C TYR A 337 6.82 -9.99 -11.72
N PHE A 338 7.07 -9.29 -12.82
CA PHE A 338 6.14 -9.09 -13.94
C PHE A 338 6.76 -9.50 -15.27
N ASN A 339 5.90 -9.88 -16.24
CA ASN A 339 6.26 -10.07 -17.65
C ASN A 339 7.44 -11.03 -17.90
N ALA A 340 7.63 -12.00 -17.01
CA ALA A 340 8.65 -13.04 -17.09
C ALA A 340 8.01 -14.40 -16.79
N SER A 341 8.57 -15.46 -17.37
CA SER A 341 8.09 -16.81 -17.12
C SER A 341 8.24 -17.18 -15.65
N TYR A 342 7.15 -17.62 -15.01
CA TYR A 342 7.17 -18.12 -13.64
C TYR A 342 8.21 -19.22 -13.42
N SER A 343 8.53 -20.02 -14.45
CA SER A 343 9.58 -21.06 -14.37
C SER A 343 10.97 -20.51 -14.06
N LEU A 344 11.25 -19.24 -14.38
CA LEU A 344 12.53 -18.58 -14.09
C LEU A 344 12.56 -17.95 -12.69
N LEU A 345 11.42 -17.82 -12.02
CA LEU A 345 11.33 -17.20 -10.70
C LEU A 345 12.26 -17.87 -9.67
N PRO A 346 12.33 -19.21 -9.56
CA PRO A 346 13.26 -19.87 -8.64
C PRO A 346 14.72 -19.46 -8.87
N ALA A 347 15.17 -19.44 -10.13
CA ALA A 347 16.54 -19.07 -10.48
C ALA A 347 16.80 -17.60 -10.10
N TYR A 348 15.87 -16.70 -10.44
CA TYR A 348 15.94 -15.29 -10.10
C TYR A 348 16.07 -15.07 -8.57
N LEU A 349 15.24 -15.73 -7.77
CA LEU A 349 15.29 -15.59 -6.30
C LEU A 349 16.58 -16.16 -5.71
N ARG A 350 17.14 -17.23 -6.29
CA ARG A 350 18.43 -17.80 -5.84
C ARG A 350 19.60 -16.84 -6.09
N MET A 351 19.54 -16.01 -7.13
CA MET A 351 20.57 -15.01 -7.43
C MET A 351 20.66 -13.88 -6.41
N ILE A 352 19.61 -13.64 -5.62
CA ILE A 352 19.62 -12.63 -4.56
C ILE A 352 20.45 -13.15 -3.40
N HIS A 353 21.55 -12.46 -3.06
CA HIS A 353 22.49 -12.92 -2.04
C HIS A 353 21.95 -12.79 -0.62
N SER A 354 22.50 -13.57 0.32
CA SER A 354 22.10 -13.59 1.74
C SER A 354 22.10 -12.20 2.39
N ASN A 355 23.10 -11.36 2.10
CA ASN A 355 23.17 -9.99 2.61
C ASN A 355 22.01 -9.12 2.13
N GLN A 356 21.65 -9.24 0.84
CA GLN A 356 20.50 -8.53 0.29
C GLN A 356 19.19 -9.03 0.90
N ARG A 357 19.02 -10.37 1.02
CA ARG A 357 17.84 -10.95 1.69
C ARG A 357 17.72 -10.47 3.14
N HIS A 358 18.83 -10.41 3.87
CA HIS A 358 18.84 -9.90 5.23
C HIS A 358 18.41 -8.44 5.31
N ALA A 359 18.95 -7.58 4.44
CA ALA A 359 18.57 -6.17 4.36
C ALA A 359 17.08 -6.00 4.03
N MET A 360 16.58 -6.68 2.99
CA MET A 360 15.18 -6.61 2.58
C MET A 360 14.22 -7.06 3.68
N ARG A 361 14.56 -8.15 4.40
CA ARG A 361 13.78 -8.63 5.54
C ARG A 361 13.74 -7.61 6.68
N LYS A 362 14.89 -7.01 7.02
CA LYS A 362 14.96 -5.97 8.04
C LYS A 362 14.03 -4.81 7.67
N GLU A 363 14.10 -4.35 6.42
CA GLU A 363 13.20 -3.33 5.90
C GLU A 363 11.72 -3.74 6.00
N CYS A 364 11.34 -4.98 5.64
CA CYS A 364 9.97 -5.48 5.79
C CYS A 364 9.45 -5.32 7.23
N THR A 365 10.22 -5.79 8.21
CA THR A 365 9.83 -5.74 9.63
C THR A 365 9.77 -4.31 10.17
N GLN A 366 10.67 -3.44 9.73
CA GLN A 366 10.68 -2.02 10.13
C GLN A 366 9.48 -1.27 9.54
N ILE A 367 9.20 -1.49 8.25
CA ILE A 367 8.03 -0.93 7.56
C ILE A 367 6.74 -1.40 8.24
N TRP A 368 6.61 -2.70 8.51
CA TRP A 368 5.44 -3.24 9.20
C TRP A 368 5.27 -2.64 10.60
N SER A 369 6.32 -2.65 11.41
CA SER A 369 6.27 -2.11 12.77
C SER A 369 5.88 -0.64 12.78
N LYS A 370 6.42 0.14 11.84
CA LYS A 370 6.23 1.59 11.77
C LYS A 370 4.86 2.00 11.24
N TYR A 371 4.32 1.29 10.25
CA TYR A 371 3.13 1.76 9.51
C TYR A 371 1.93 0.80 9.56
N PHE A 372 2.15 -0.50 9.80
CA PHE A 372 1.14 -1.54 9.60
C PHE A 372 0.92 -2.45 10.81
N SER A 373 1.49 -2.14 11.98
CA SER A 373 1.44 -3.03 13.16
C SER A 373 0.07 -3.19 13.80
N SER A 374 -0.87 -2.28 13.54
CA SER A 374 -2.26 -2.35 13.97
C SER A 374 -3.17 -1.54 13.05
N ILE A 375 -4.49 -1.76 13.14
CA ILE A 375 -5.48 -0.92 12.42
C ILE A 375 -5.31 0.55 12.81
N GLU A 376 -5.07 0.83 14.09
CA GLU A 376 -4.77 2.18 14.59
C GLU A 376 -3.55 2.78 13.89
N ARG A 377 -2.45 2.03 13.81
CA ARG A 377 -1.22 2.51 13.16
C ARG A 377 -1.46 2.81 11.68
N ILE A 378 -2.23 1.98 10.99
CA ILE A 378 -2.59 2.17 9.58
C ILE A 378 -3.39 3.45 9.40
N VAL A 379 -4.45 3.64 10.18
CA VAL A 379 -5.32 4.82 10.09
C VAL A 379 -4.52 6.09 10.41
N LEU A 380 -3.78 6.11 11.52
CA LEU A 380 -2.96 7.27 11.90
C LEU A 380 -1.87 7.57 10.86
N THR A 381 -1.29 6.57 10.20
CA THR A 381 -0.35 6.79 9.09
C THR A 381 -1.04 7.48 7.92
N ALA A 382 -2.26 7.05 7.56
CA ALA A 382 -3.04 7.72 6.52
C ALA A 382 -3.33 9.18 6.88
N LEU A 383 -3.77 9.44 8.12
CA LEU A 383 -4.06 10.80 8.58
C LEU A 383 -2.81 11.68 8.61
N GLN A 384 -1.66 11.12 8.99
CA GLN A 384 -0.38 11.82 8.96
C GLN A 384 0.01 12.21 7.53
N ILE A 385 -0.13 11.31 6.55
CA ILE A 385 0.14 11.64 5.13
C ILE A 385 -0.78 12.78 4.67
N LEU A 386 -2.06 12.74 5.02
CA LEU A 386 -2.99 13.82 4.66
C LEU A 386 -2.65 15.15 5.34
N ASN A 387 -2.20 15.10 6.60
CA ASN A 387 -1.68 16.27 7.30
C ASN A 387 -0.41 16.82 6.63
N ASP A 388 0.51 15.96 6.20
CA ASP A 388 1.73 16.40 5.54
C ASP A 388 1.45 17.00 4.17
N ARG A 389 0.48 16.43 3.42
CA ARG A 389 -0.08 17.07 2.21
C ARG A 389 -0.61 18.46 2.56
N PHE A 390 -1.49 18.55 3.56
CA PHE A 390 -2.10 19.80 4.07
C PHE A 390 -1.06 20.89 4.40
N LEU A 391 0.02 20.51 5.11
CA LEU A 391 1.05 21.45 5.56
C LEU A 391 2.04 21.83 4.45
N SER A 392 2.42 20.89 3.58
CA SER A 392 3.41 21.12 2.52
C SER A 392 3.03 22.25 1.56
N SER A 393 1.74 22.42 1.35
CA SER A 393 1.16 23.48 0.56
C SER A 393 1.04 24.82 1.29
N SER A 394 1.10 24.82 2.62
CA SER A 394 1.12 26.06 3.40
C SER A 394 2.46 26.78 3.23
N SER A 395 3.57 26.02 3.17
CA SER A 395 4.93 26.54 3.02
C SER A 395 5.25 27.11 1.63
N SER A 396 4.58 26.66 0.57
CA SER A 396 4.78 27.19 -0.79
C SER A 396 4.08 28.52 -1.05
N SER A 397 3.33 29.05 -0.07
CA SER A 397 2.63 30.34 -0.15
C SER A 397 3.42 31.54 0.39
N SER A 398 4.61 31.32 0.97
CA SER A 398 5.57 32.41 1.24
C SER A 398 6.44 32.62 -0.01
N SER A 399 6.08 33.63 -0.78
CA SER A 399 6.77 34.16 -1.96
C SER A 399 8.30 34.21 -1.82
N PHE A 400 9.01 33.56 -2.75
CA PHE A 400 10.34 34.02 -3.14
C PHE A 400 10.17 35.36 -3.89
N PRO A 401 10.94 36.41 -3.57
CA PRO A 401 10.97 37.59 -4.42
C PRO A 401 11.60 37.19 -5.75
N VAL A 402 10.86 37.41 -6.83
CA VAL A 402 11.40 37.37 -8.19
C VAL A 402 12.41 38.50 -8.29
N VAL A 403 13.70 38.15 -8.30
CA VAL A 403 14.76 39.07 -8.69
C VAL A 403 14.81 39.04 -10.21
N TYR A 404 14.50 40.18 -10.82
CA TYR A 404 14.59 40.43 -12.26
C TYR A 404 16.02 40.34 -12.77
#